data_AF-A0A2A2W3V4-F1
#
_entry.id   AF-A0A2A2W3V4-F1
#
_cell.length_a   1.000
_cell.length_b   1.000
_cell.length_c   1.000
_cell.angle_alpha   90.00
_cell.angle_beta   90.00
_cell.angle_gamma   90.00
#
_symmetry.space_group_name_H-M   'P 1'
#
loop_
_entity.id
_entity.type
_entity.pdbx_description
1 polymer ?
#
loop_
_entity_poly.entity_id
_entity_poly.type
_entity_poly.pdbx_seq_one_letter_code
_entity_poly.pdbx_strand_id
1 'polypeptide(L)' 'MIGFIIIEVDDGFTIAEVPAGSTPESIATQFGGVLVEGGPYKSFAEASDVLATLPNPYESERL' A
#
# COMPACT_ATOMS: atom_id res chain seq x y z
N MET A 1 -8.80 11.54 7.73
CA MET A 1 -7.67 10.78 7.19
C MET A 1 -6.59 10.69 8.26
N ILE A 2 -6.04 9.50 8.51
CA ILE A 2 -4.87 9.32 9.38
C ILE A 2 -3.57 9.16 8.59
N GLY A 3 -3.66 8.82 7.30
CA GLY A 3 -2.53 8.77 6.39
C GLY A 3 -2.81 7.89 5.18
N PHE A 4 -1.74 7.49 4.51
CA PHE A 4 -1.74 6.59 3.35
C PHE A 4 -0.98 5.32 3.69
N ILE A 5 -1.37 4.20 3.09
CA ILE A 5 -0.73 2.90 3.25
C ILE A 5 -0.40 2.34 1.88
N ILE A 6 0.60 1.47 1.82
CA ILE A 6 0.86 0.64 0.65
C ILE A 6 0.23 -0.72 0.92
N ILE A 7 -0.50 -1.24 -0.04
CA ILE A 7 -1.12 -2.55 0.02
C ILE A 7 -0.71 -3.36 -1.20
N GLU A 8 -0.54 -4.65 -0.99
CA GLU A 8 -0.31 -5.63 -2.05
C GLU A 8 -1.65 -6.18 -2.50
N VAL A 9 -1.92 -6.09 -3.80
CA VAL A 9 -3.09 -6.65 -4.48
C VAL A 9 -2.61 -7.57 -5.60
N ASP A 10 -3.52 -8.30 -6.25
CA ASP A 10 -3.17 -9.25 -7.32
C ASP A 10 -2.39 -8.62 -8.49
N ASP A 11 -2.54 -7.32 -8.73
CA ASP A 11 -1.85 -6.57 -9.80
C ASP A 11 -0.55 -5.85 -9.33
N GLY A 12 -0.13 -6.03 -8.08
CA GLY A 12 1.09 -5.41 -7.53
C GLY A 12 0.84 -4.56 -6.29
N PHE A 13 1.69 -3.57 -6.07
CA PHE A 13 1.50 -2.62 -4.97
C PHE A 13 0.64 -1.43 -5.39
N THR A 14 -0.25 -1.01 -4.49
CA THR A 14 -1.05 0.21 -4.67
C THR A 14 -1.12 1.01 -3.37
N ILE A 15 -1.47 2.29 -3.47
CA ILE A 15 -1.57 3.21 -2.34
C ILE A 15 -3.04 3.41 -1.99
N ALA A 16 -3.40 3.19 -0.73
CA ALA A 16 -4.75 3.43 -0.23
C ALA A 16 -4.75 4.53 0.85
N GLU A 17 -5.79 5.35 0.85
CA GLU A 17 -6.04 6.32 1.91
C GLU A 17 -6.67 5.61 3.13
N VAL A 18 -6.19 5.94 4.33
CA VAL A 18 -6.80 5.48 5.58
C VAL A 18 -7.64 6.61 6.20
N PRO A 19 -8.98 6.52 6.16
CA PRO A 19 -9.86 7.48 6.81
C PRO A 19 -9.75 7.41 8.34
N ALA A 20 -10.15 8.49 9.01
CA ALA A 20 -10.14 8.52 10.47
C ALA A 20 -11.17 7.53 11.03
N GLY A 21 -10.77 6.71 12.00
CA GLY A 21 -11.61 5.66 12.57
C GLY A 21 -11.54 4.31 11.84
N SER A 22 -10.70 4.19 10.80
CA SER A 22 -10.37 2.90 10.17
C SER A 22 -8.93 2.49 10.52
N THR A 23 -8.65 1.18 10.48
CA THR A 23 -7.29 0.67 10.62
C THR A 23 -6.67 0.36 9.25
N PRO A 24 -5.34 0.48 9.10
CA PRO A 24 -4.62 0.09 7.89
C PRO A 24 -5.01 -1.29 7.34
N GLU A 25 -5.13 -2.28 8.22
CA GLU A 25 -5.48 -3.67 7.89
C GLU A 25 -6.92 -3.78 7.39
N SER A 26 -7.84 -3.02 7.99
CA SER A 26 -9.24 -2.98 7.55
C SER A 26 -9.37 -2.37 6.17
N ILE A 27 -8.53 -1.37 5.83
CA ILE A 27 -8.48 -0.81 4.49
C ILE A 27 -7.87 -1.83 3.52
N ALA A 28 -6.72 -2.42 3.82
CA ALA A 28 -6.11 -3.44 2.97
C ALA A 28 -7.10 -4.57 2.64
N THR A 29 -7.82 -5.08 3.65
CA THR A 29 -8.85 -6.11 3.49
C THR A 29 -9.99 -5.65 2.57
N GLN A 30 -10.44 -4.40 2.65
CA GLN A 30 -11.49 -3.86 1.78
C GLN A 30 -11.07 -3.80 0.31
N PHE A 31 -9.78 -3.62 0.04
CA PHE A 31 -9.20 -3.63 -1.30
C PHE A 31 -8.85 -5.05 -1.78
N GLY A 32 -9.17 -6.09 -1.01
CA GLY A 32 -8.81 -7.48 -1.31
C GLY A 32 -7.32 -7.74 -1.24
N GLY A 33 -6.57 -6.86 -0.60
CA GLY A 33 -5.12 -6.90 -0.52
C GLY A 33 -4.60 -7.16 0.89
N VAL A 34 -3.28 -7.15 1.01
CA VAL A 34 -2.55 -7.28 2.28
C VAL A 34 -1.82 -5.97 2.55
N LEU A 35 -1.81 -5.54 3.82
CA LEU A 35 -1.04 -4.37 4.23
C LEU A 35 0.45 -4.67 4.06
N VAL A 36 1.15 -3.87 3.27
CA VAL A 36 2.60 -3.90 3.20
C VAL A 36 3.13 -3.11 4.39
N GLU A 37 4.06 -3.70 5.16
CA GLU A 37 4.71 -3.01 6.27
C GLU A 37 5.37 -1.72 5.77
N GLY A 38 4.85 -0.57 6.21
CA GLY A 38 5.32 0.74 5.77
C GLY A 38 4.44 1.92 6.18
N GLY A 39 3.15 1.71 6.49
CA GLY A 39 2.21 2.79 6.79
C GLY A 39 1.86 3.01 8.28
N PRO A 40 1.22 4.15 8.63
CA PRO A 40 0.67 5.15 7.70
C PRO A 40 1.60 6.33 7.38
N TYR A 41 1.77 6.62 6.08
CA TYR A 41 2.48 7.79 5.53
C TYR A 41 1.63 9.05 5.65
N LYS A 42 2.26 10.21 5.81
CA LYS A 42 1.54 11.48 5.99
C LYS A 42 0.97 12.03 4.69
N SER A 43 1.51 11.60 3.55
CA SER A 43 1.09 12.06 2.23
C SER A 43 1.20 10.96 1.17
N PHE A 44 0.43 11.11 0.09
CA PHE A 44 0.53 10.24 -1.07
C PHE A 44 1.94 10.26 -1.69
N ALA A 45 2.61 11.42 -1.70
CA ALA A 45 3.97 11.54 -2.23
C ALA A 45 4.96 10.66 -1.45
N GLU A 46 4.89 10.69 -0.12
CA GLU A 46 5.73 9.85 0.75
C GLU A 46 5.46 8.35 0.52
N ALA A 47 4.19 7.96 0.38
CA ALA A 47 3.83 6.59 0.02
C ALA A 47 4.32 6.19 -1.38
N SER A 48 4.29 7.12 -2.34
CA SER A 48 4.77 6.91 -3.71
C SER A 48 6.28 6.75 -3.79
N ASP A 49 7.03 7.54 -3.01
CA ASP A 49 8.48 7.40 -2.92
C ASP A 49 8.84 6.01 -2.38
N VAL A 50 8.15 5.52 -1.34
CA VAL A 50 8.41 4.17 -0.82
C VAL A 50 7.97 3.10 -1.82
N LEU A 51 6.79 3.24 -2.44
CA LEU A 51 6.32 2.29 -3.45
C LEU A 51 7.31 2.14 -4.62
N ALA A 52 7.96 3.23 -5.04
CA ALA A 52 8.98 3.21 -6.08
C ALA A 52 10.27 2.46 -5.68
N THR A 53 10.51 2.27 -4.37
CA THR A 53 11.64 1.48 -3.86
C THR A 53 11.31 0.02 -3.62
N LEU A 54 10.03 -0.34 -3.59
CA LEU A 54 9.62 -1.72 -3.40
C LEU A 54 9.88 -2.52 -4.69
N PRO A 55 10.55 -3.69 -4.60
CA PRO A 55 10.69 -4.56 -5.75
C PRO A 55 9.30 -5.06 -6.16
N ASN A 56 8.90 -4.80 -7.40
CA ASN A 56 7.62 -5.28 -7.90
C ASN A 56 7.55 -6.82 -7.77
N PRO A 57 6.60 -7.36 -7.00
CA PRO A 57 6.55 -8.79 -6.67
C PRO A 57 6.34 -9.65 -7.92
N TYR A 58 5.80 -9.07 -9.00
CA TYR A 58 5.51 -9.75 -10.26
C TYR A 58 6.57 -9.50 -11.36
N GLU A 59 7.58 -8.66 -11.13
CA GLU A 59 8.68 -8.47 -12.10
C GLU A 59 9.65 -9.66 -12.14
N SER A 60 9.64 -10.51 -11.11
CA SER A 60 10.56 -11.65 -11.02
C SER A 60 10.23 -12.81 -11.96
N GLU A 61 9.06 -12.82 -12.61
CA GLU A 61 8.60 -13.94 -13.47
C GLU A 61 8.81 -13.69 -14.98
N ARG A 62 9.54 -12.65 -15.39
CA ARG A 62 9.78 -12.31 -16.82
C ARG A 62 11.17 -12.67 -17.36
N LEU A 63 11.91 -13.58 -16.70
CA LEU A 63 13.23 -14.07 -17.15
C LEU A 63 13.12 -15.30 -18.07
#